data_AF-A0A4W6EQ26-F1
#
_entry.id   AF-A0A4W6EQ26-F1
#
_cell.length_a   1.000
_cell.length_b   1.000
_cell.length_c   1.000
_cell.angle_alpha   90.00
_cell.angle_beta   90.00
_cell.angle_gamma   90.00
#
_symmetry.space_group_name_H-M   'P 1'
#
loop_
_entity.id
_entity.type
_entity.pdbx_description
1 polymer ?
#
loop_
_entity_poly.entity_id
_entity_poly.type
_entity_poly.pdbx_seq_one_letter_code
_entity_poly.pdbx_strand_id
1 'polypeptide(L)'
;WGCHRMAGILTYVEDLKRGLKIDALREAGRQYPVFCFLLLSMLSLTVLLNRYIHILMVFWSFLAGVITFYCSLGPESLLPNIFFTVKPRSRQEQELFPLGHSCAVCGKVKCKRHRPTLLLENYQPWLDLKVHSKVDASVAEVFELVLENFVYPWYRDITDDEACVDELRMTFRFFASVLVRRAQKVDIPAVFADKVMKAAMKHIEVIAKARGRVKNLEGLQQAALDEYGPDLHIALHSRKDELTYLRKLTEMLFPYVMPPKATDCRSLALLLREVMAGSVILPTMDFMADPDTVNLMVLIFVDDTPPEPATEPPSALVPFLQKYADVSSKKPSVLKLELREIRDQQDLLFRFMNFLKQEGAVHVLQFCLAVEEFNDKILSPELSDSELQRLHGEVLHIYETYCLDESIDKISFDPFIVEEIRNIAKGPYTDVVKLQTIPCLFEAYEHVLSLLERVFTPMFCHSDEYFRHLLRGAESLTRNSRINRSVIWII
;
A
#
# COMPACT_ATOMS: atom_id res chain seq x y z
N TRP A 1 54.72 -20.77 41.01
CA TRP A 1 53.64 -20.73 42.03
C TRP A 1 53.03 -19.34 42.27
N GLY A 2 53.66 -18.23 41.85
CA GLY A 2 53.09 -16.87 42.00
C GLY A 2 52.06 -16.44 40.95
N CYS A 3 52.15 -16.92 39.70
CA CYS A 3 51.29 -16.44 38.60
C CYS A 3 49.85 -16.99 38.64
N HIS A 4 49.64 -18.22 39.10
CA HIS A 4 48.31 -18.84 39.17
C HIS A 4 47.43 -18.29 40.30
N ARG A 5 48.03 -17.74 41.37
CA ARG A 5 47.30 -17.12 42.47
C ARG A 5 46.74 -15.75 42.09
N MET A 6 47.45 -15.01 41.23
CA MET A 6 47.03 -13.68 40.79
C MET A 6 45.83 -13.73 39.83
N ALA A 7 45.79 -14.71 38.93
CA ALA A 7 44.66 -14.92 38.02
C ALA A 7 43.36 -15.29 38.76
N GLY A 8 43.45 -16.12 39.80
CA GLY A 8 42.29 -16.49 40.62
C GLY A 8 41.72 -15.35 41.49
N ILE A 9 42.56 -14.38 41.87
CA ILE A 9 42.11 -13.19 42.59
C ILE A 9 41.40 -12.22 41.62
N LEU A 10 41.90 -12.08 40.39
CA LEU A 10 41.28 -11.21 39.38
C LEU A 10 39.89 -11.71 38.97
N THR A 11 39.74 -13.02 38.74
CA THR A 11 38.44 -13.62 38.40
C THR A 11 37.46 -13.54 39.57
N TYR A 12 37.92 -13.71 40.81
CA TYR A 12 37.07 -13.53 41.98
C TYR A 12 36.62 -12.07 42.15
N VAL A 13 37.47 -11.08 41.84
CA VAL A 13 37.11 -9.66 41.84
C VAL A 13 36.13 -9.32 40.71
N GLU A 14 36.29 -9.91 39.53
CA GLU A 14 35.34 -9.74 38.41
C GLU A 14 33.97 -10.36 38.68
N ASP A 15 33.93 -11.56 39.30
CA ASP A 15 32.68 -12.20 39.71
C ASP A 15 32.02 -11.45 40.88
N LEU A 16 32.80 -10.91 41.82
CA LEU A 16 32.28 -10.02 42.86
C LEU A 16 31.70 -8.73 42.27
N LYS A 17 32.36 -8.16 41.24
CA LYS A 17 31.93 -6.95 40.53
C LYS A 17 30.65 -7.17 39.71
N ARG A 18 30.52 -8.35 39.08
CA ARG A 18 29.29 -8.81 38.40
C ARG A 18 28.16 -9.07 39.40
N GLY A 19 28.46 -9.70 40.54
CA GLY A 19 27.49 -9.98 41.61
C GLY A 19 26.93 -8.72 42.28
N LEU A 20 27.75 -7.68 42.44
CA LEU A 20 27.34 -6.39 43.04
C LEU A 20 26.69 -5.41 42.04
N LYS A 21 26.44 -5.79 40.78
CA LYS A 21 25.85 -4.91 39.74
C LYS A 21 26.48 -3.52 39.65
N ILE A 22 27.81 -3.42 39.84
CA ILE A 22 28.53 -2.14 39.87
C ILE A 22 28.44 -1.40 38.53
N ASP A 23 28.42 -2.13 37.41
CA ASP A 23 28.29 -1.52 36.09
C ASP A 23 26.88 -0.94 35.84
N ALA A 24 25.83 -1.51 36.45
CA ALA A 24 24.47 -0.95 36.38
C ALA A 24 24.32 0.31 37.25
N LEU A 25 24.96 0.36 38.42
CA LEU A 25 25.04 1.56 39.26
C LEU A 25 25.83 2.68 38.57
N ARG A 26 26.90 2.33 37.86
CA ARG A 26 27.71 3.28 37.08
C ARG A 26 26.93 3.85 35.89
N GLU A 27 26.15 3.01 35.21
CA GLU A 27 25.30 3.44 34.10
C GLU A 27 24.12 4.31 34.58
N ALA A 28 23.46 3.93 35.67
CA ALA A 28 22.41 4.74 36.31
C ALA A 28 22.93 6.12 36.78
N GLY A 29 24.13 6.17 37.34
CA GLY A 29 24.80 7.42 37.71
C GLY A 29 25.16 8.31 36.52
N ARG A 30 25.39 7.74 35.34
CA ARG A 30 25.63 8.49 34.10
C ARG A 30 24.34 9.05 33.51
N GLN A 31 23.25 8.28 33.60
CA GLN A 31 21.97 8.60 32.97
C GLN A 31 21.12 9.57 33.82
N TYR A 32 21.31 9.60 35.15
CA TYR A 32 20.58 10.47 36.09
C TYR A 32 21.47 11.12 37.17
N PRO A 33 22.44 11.98 36.78
CA PRO A 33 23.45 12.52 37.70
C PRO A 33 22.86 13.37 38.84
N VAL A 34 21.78 14.11 38.56
CA VAL A 34 21.10 14.97 39.56
C VAL A 34 20.42 14.13 40.65
N PHE A 35 19.79 13.02 40.25
CA PHE A 35 19.08 12.13 41.17
C PHE A 35 20.06 11.39 42.10
N CYS A 36 21.19 10.92 41.57
CA CYS A 36 22.26 10.32 42.38
C CYS A 36 22.88 11.31 43.37
N PHE A 37 23.10 12.57 42.95
CA PHE A 37 23.61 13.60 43.85
C PHE A 37 22.64 13.92 45.00
N LEU A 38 21.34 14.04 44.70
CA LEU A 38 20.31 14.26 45.72
C LEU A 38 20.21 13.10 46.71
N LEU A 39 20.25 11.84 46.24
CA LEU A 39 20.22 10.66 47.11
C LEU A 39 21.46 10.57 48.01
N LEU A 40 22.66 10.85 47.47
CA LEU A 40 23.90 10.86 48.25
C LEU A 40 23.92 11.99 49.29
N SER A 41 23.41 13.17 48.92
CA SER A 41 23.24 14.31 49.84
C SER A 41 22.28 13.97 50.97
N MET A 42 21.13 13.36 50.66
CA MET A 42 20.15 12.94 51.66
C MET A 42 20.67 11.82 52.58
N LEU A 43 21.46 10.88 52.04
CA LEU A 43 22.14 9.84 52.83
C LEU A 43 23.19 10.44 53.78
N SER A 44 23.98 11.39 53.29
CA SER A 44 24.94 12.13 54.13
C SER A 44 24.23 12.91 55.23
N LEU A 45 23.13 13.59 54.89
CA LEU A 45 22.30 14.34 55.84
C LEU A 45 21.70 13.44 56.91
N THR A 46 21.29 12.21 56.57
CA THR A 46 20.82 11.23 57.56
C THR A 46 21.90 10.75 58.53
N VAL A 47 23.14 10.59 58.06
CA VAL A 47 24.25 10.18 58.94
C VAL A 47 24.66 11.33 59.86
N LEU A 48 24.68 12.56 59.35
CA LEU A 48 25.05 13.75 60.13
C LEU A 48 24.00 14.16 61.17
N LEU A 49 22.71 13.98 60.86
CA LEU A 49 21.58 14.37 61.72
C LEU A 49 20.91 13.16 62.39
N ASN A 50 21.72 12.23 62.91
CA ASN A 50 21.27 10.99 63.56
C ASN A 50 20.25 11.22 64.71
N ARG A 51 20.27 12.40 65.34
CA ARG A 51 19.30 12.79 66.38
C ARG A 51 17.88 13.06 65.85
N TYR A 52 17.72 13.29 64.54
CA TYR A 52 16.46 13.64 63.88
C TYR A 52 15.99 12.58 62.87
N ILE A 53 16.42 11.32 63.03
CA ILE A 53 16.07 10.20 62.13
C ILE A 53 14.57 10.14 61.83
N HIS A 54 13.71 10.35 62.84
CA HIS A 54 12.27 10.25 62.66
C HIS A 54 11.71 11.24 61.63
N ILE A 55 12.26 12.45 61.55
CA ILE A 55 11.85 13.46 60.57
C ILE A 55 12.36 13.10 59.17
N LEU A 56 13.60 12.60 59.08
CA LEU A 56 14.21 12.18 57.82
C LEU A 56 13.53 10.92 57.25
N MET A 57 13.07 9.99 58.09
CA MET A 57 12.29 8.81 57.69
C MET A 57 10.99 9.18 56.97
N VAL A 58 10.31 10.24 57.42
CA VAL A 58 9.11 10.74 56.72
C VAL A 58 9.46 11.19 55.31
N PHE A 59 10.57 11.90 55.14
CA PHE A 59 11.04 12.34 53.83
C PHE A 59 11.44 11.16 52.93
N TRP A 60 12.11 10.14 53.48
CA TRP A 60 12.42 8.91 52.75
C TRP A 60 11.18 8.14 52.32
N SER A 61 10.14 8.08 53.17
CA SER A 61 8.88 7.42 52.82
C SER A 61 8.11 8.15 51.72
N PHE A 62 8.11 9.49 51.73
CA PHE A 62 7.51 10.30 50.67
C PHE A 62 8.26 10.15 49.34
N LEU A 63 9.60 10.23 49.37
CA LEU A 63 10.42 10.05 48.18
C LEU A 63 10.27 8.64 47.59
N ALA A 64 10.23 7.61 48.44
CA ALA A 64 9.94 6.25 48.01
C ALA A 64 8.57 6.15 47.33
N GLY A 65 7.53 6.77 47.91
CA GLY A 65 6.19 6.83 47.32
C GLY A 65 6.17 7.50 45.94
N VAL A 66 6.85 8.64 45.78
CA VAL A 66 6.95 9.35 44.50
C VAL A 66 7.70 8.52 43.45
N ILE A 67 8.79 7.84 43.83
CA ILE A 67 9.54 6.96 42.94
C ILE A 67 8.68 5.77 42.51
N THR A 68 7.99 5.11 43.45
CA THR A 68 7.09 4.00 43.14
C THR A 68 5.95 4.42 42.21
N PHE A 69 5.38 5.60 42.44
CA PHE A 69 4.34 6.17 41.57
C PHE A 69 4.86 6.49 40.16
N TYR A 70 6.05 7.10 40.06
CA TYR A 70 6.69 7.42 38.79
C TYR A 70 7.08 6.16 38.01
N CYS A 71 7.60 5.12 38.67
CA CYS A 71 7.88 3.83 38.04
C CYS A 71 6.60 3.10 37.60
N SER A 72 5.51 3.21 38.35
CA SER A 72 4.23 2.57 38.01
C SER A 72 3.46 3.27 36.87
N LEU A 73 3.74 4.54 36.59
CA LEU A 73 3.08 5.34 35.54
C LEU A 73 4.01 5.72 34.38
N GLY A 74 5.30 5.43 34.50
CA GLY A 74 6.28 5.66 33.45
C GLY A 74 6.00 4.76 32.23
N PRO A 75 5.79 5.32 31.04
CA PRO A 75 5.41 4.56 29.84
C PRO A 75 6.51 3.64 29.28
N GLU A 76 7.70 3.61 29.90
CA GLU A 76 8.91 2.93 29.39
C GLU A 76 9.63 2.08 30.46
N SER A 77 8.94 1.54 31.47
CA SER A 77 9.61 0.76 32.53
C SER A 77 9.54 -0.77 32.29
N LEU A 78 10.70 -1.42 32.44
CA LEU A 78 11.01 -2.85 32.26
C LEU A 78 10.28 -3.82 33.21
N LEU A 79 9.26 -3.37 33.94
CA LEU A 79 8.46 -4.19 34.84
C LEU A 79 6.99 -4.20 34.37
N PRO A 80 6.32 -5.36 34.35
CA PRO A 80 4.95 -5.46 33.86
C PRO A 80 4.02 -4.61 34.72
N ASN A 81 3.36 -3.61 34.10
CA ASN A 81 2.34 -2.79 34.73
C ASN A 81 1.18 -3.67 35.25
N ILE A 82 1.07 -3.79 36.57
CA ILE A 82 0.06 -4.62 37.24
C ILE A 82 -1.33 -3.94 37.26
N PHE A 83 -1.38 -2.61 37.11
CA PHE A 83 -2.61 -1.83 37.33
C PHE A 83 -3.31 -1.30 36.06
N PHE A 84 -2.69 -1.42 34.88
CA PHE A 84 -3.34 -1.11 33.61
C PHE A 84 -2.86 -2.09 32.54
N THR A 85 -3.59 -3.19 32.37
CA THR A 85 -3.52 -4.02 31.16
C THR A 85 -4.27 -3.36 30.01
N VAL A 86 -4.03 -2.07 29.77
CA VAL A 86 -4.24 -1.50 28.44
C VAL A 86 -2.93 -1.76 27.73
N LYS A 87 -2.75 -3.01 27.28
CA LYS A 87 -1.81 -3.27 26.20
C LYS A 87 -2.24 -2.29 25.10
N PRO A 88 -1.41 -1.33 24.64
CA PRO A 88 -1.64 -0.81 23.31
C PRO A 88 -1.64 -2.08 22.46
N ARG A 89 -2.80 -2.38 21.89
CA ARG A 89 -2.91 -3.50 20.96
C ARG A 89 -1.94 -3.09 19.88
N SER A 90 -0.72 -3.62 19.92
CA SER A 90 0.19 -3.54 18.80
C SER A 90 -0.55 -4.28 17.71
N ARG A 91 -1.36 -3.55 16.94
CA ARG A 91 -1.64 -3.91 15.57
C ARG A 91 -0.24 -4.16 15.04
N GLN A 92 0.13 -5.44 14.91
CA GLN A 92 1.18 -5.85 14.00
C GLN A 92 1.05 -4.90 12.81
N GLU A 93 2.11 -4.17 12.49
CA GLU A 93 2.13 -3.28 11.34
C GLU A 93 1.64 -4.09 10.15
N GLN A 94 0.34 -4.02 9.87
CA GLN A 94 -0.25 -4.71 8.74
C GLN A 94 0.42 -4.01 7.57
N GLU A 95 1.21 -4.75 6.77
CA GLU A 95 1.82 -4.20 5.57
C GLU A 95 0.73 -3.65 4.64
N LEU A 96 1.07 -2.69 3.77
CA LEU A 96 0.03 -1.94 3.02
C LEU A 96 -0.75 -2.86 2.10
N PHE A 97 -0.11 -3.97 1.77
CA PHE A 97 -0.64 -5.05 0.98
C PHE A 97 -0.46 -6.35 1.79
N PRO A 98 -1.54 -7.09 2.08
CA PRO A 98 -1.51 -8.29 2.91
C PRO A 98 -0.73 -9.46 2.27
N LEU A 99 -0.49 -9.41 0.96
CA LEU A 99 0.37 -10.34 0.22
C LEU A 99 1.84 -9.89 0.12
N GLY A 100 2.19 -8.73 0.71
CA GLY A 100 3.49 -8.08 0.58
C GLY A 100 3.87 -7.80 -0.88
N HIS A 101 5.16 -7.58 -1.11
CA HIS A 101 5.79 -7.42 -2.43
C HIS A 101 5.81 -8.74 -3.24
N SER A 102 4.67 -9.42 -3.38
CA SER A 102 4.55 -10.65 -4.16
C SER A 102 4.65 -10.36 -5.66
N CYS A 103 5.39 -11.22 -6.36
CA CYS A 103 5.55 -11.14 -7.79
C CYS A 103 4.32 -11.70 -8.53
N ALA A 104 3.82 -10.99 -9.54
CA ALA A 104 2.69 -11.41 -10.39
C ALA A 104 2.88 -12.75 -11.09
N VAL A 105 4.14 -13.16 -11.29
CA VAL A 105 4.47 -14.38 -12.01
C VAL A 105 4.64 -15.55 -11.06
N CYS A 106 5.49 -15.43 -10.04
CA CYS A 106 5.88 -16.55 -9.18
C CYS A 106 5.28 -16.54 -7.77
N GLY A 107 4.55 -15.48 -7.39
CA GLY A 107 3.91 -15.33 -6.08
C GLY A 107 4.86 -15.11 -4.90
N LYS A 108 6.19 -15.09 -5.12
CA LYS A 108 7.20 -14.92 -4.06
C LYS A 108 7.30 -13.45 -3.61
N VAL A 109 7.29 -13.19 -2.29
CA VAL A 109 7.30 -11.85 -1.63
C VAL A 109 8.61 -11.05 -1.80
N LYS A 110 9.70 -11.70 -2.23
CA LYS A 110 10.99 -11.04 -2.51
C LYS A 110 11.66 -11.65 -3.74
N CYS A 111 10.97 -11.60 -4.87
CA CYS A 111 11.52 -12.10 -6.12
C CYS A 111 12.73 -11.24 -6.57
N LYS A 112 13.91 -11.85 -6.74
CA LYS A 112 15.10 -11.19 -7.31
C LYS A 112 15.21 -11.34 -8.83
N ARG A 113 14.47 -12.29 -9.41
CA ARG A 113 14.52 -12.64 -10.84
C ARG A 113 13.66 -11.69 -11.67
N HIS A 114 12.40 -11.55 -11.28
CA HIS A 114 11.44 -10.67 -11.93
C HIS A 114 11.64 -9.24 -11.45
N ARG A 115 11.50 -8.28 -12.36
CA ARG A 115 11.68 -6.87 -12.01
C ARG A 115 10.67 -6.40 -10.96
N PRO A 116 11.02 -5.40 -10.13
CA PRO A 116 10.08 -4.79 -9.18
C PRO A 116 8.86 -4.15 -9.84
N THR A 117 8.92 -3.88 -11.14
CA THR A 117 7.74 -3.48 -11.93
C THR A 117 6.64 -4.53 -11.84
N LEU A 118 6.98 -5.84 -11.83
CA LEU A 118 6.06 -6.99 -11.76
C LEU A 118 5.53 -7.30 -10.34
N LEU A 119 5.69 -6.38 -9.40
CA LEU A 119 5.04 -6.49 -8.09
C LEU A 119 3.53 -6.29 -8.25
N LEU A 120 2.76 -7.17 -7.62
CA LEU A 120 1.29 -7.12 -7.65
C LEU A 120 0.74 -5.77 -7.21
N GLU A 121 1.41 -5.13 -6.25
CA GLU A 121 1.03 -3.83 -5.68
C GLU A 121 1.03 -2.70 -6.73
N ASN A 122 1.91 -2.79 -7.73
CA ASN A 122 2.06 -1.76 -8.76
C ASN A 122 0.98 -1.87 -9.86
N TYR A 123 0.27 -3.00 -9.94
CA TYR A 123 -0.73 -3.25 -10.98
C TYR A 123 -2.13 -3.53 -10.44
N GLN A 124 -2.26 -4.14 -9.26
CA GLN A 124 -3.51 -4.60 -8.69
C GLN A 124 -3.58 -4.35 -7.19
N PRO A 125 -3.57 -3.08 -6.75
CA PRO A 125 -3.78 -2.75 -5.34
C PRO A 125 -5.14 -3.24 -4.83
N TRP A 126 -6.12 -3.55 -5.68
CA TRP A 126 -7.42 -4.10 -5.26
C TRP A 126 -7.41 -5.60 -4.91
N LEU A 127 -6.30 -6.33 -5.08
CA LEU A 127 -6.32 -7.79 -4.82
C LEU A 127 -6.63 -8.11 -3.35
N ASP A 128 -7.57 -9.01 -3.09
CA ASP A 128 -8.11 -9.31 -1.75
C ASP A 128 -8.75 -8.12 -1.01
N LEU A 129 -8.97 -6.99 -1.71
CA LEU A 129 -9.75 -5.88 -1.17
C LEU A 129 -11.23 -6.13 -1.46
N LYS A 130 -11.92 -6.65 -0.44
CA LYS A 130 -13.37 -6.86 -0.48
C LYS A 130 -14.10 -5.82 0.34
N VAL A 131 -15.13 -5.23 -0.24
CA VAL A 131 -15.95 -4.18 0.39
C VAL A 131 -17.43 -4.55 0.24
N HIS A 132 -18.27 -4.08 1.15
CA HIS A 132 -19.72 -4.23 1.06
C HIS A 132 -20.26 -3.64 -0.25
N SER A 133 -21.14 -4.37 -0.94
CA SER A 133 -21.63 -3.98 -2.28
C SER A 133 -22.31 -2.61 -2.32
N LYS A 134 -22.95 -2.18 -1.22
CA LYS A 134 -23.56 -0.83 -1.16
C LYS A 134 -22.49 0.28 -1.17
N VAL A 135 -21.42 0.10 -0.41
CA VAL A 135 -20.29 1.05 -0.36
C VAL A 135 -19.57 1.07 -1.71
N ASP A 136 -19.37 -0.10 -2.32
CA ASP A 136 -18.80 -0.22 -3.67
C ASP A 136 -19.61 0.58 -4.70
N ALA A 137 -20.94 0.42 -4.69
CA ALA A 137 -21.84 1.12 -5.60
C ALA A 137 -21.80 2.65 -5.38
N SER A 138 -21.83 3.12 -4.14
CA SER A 138 -21.75 4.56 -3.84
C SER A 138 -20.43 5.18 -4.29
N VAL A 139 -19.30 4.48 -4.10
CA VAL A 139 -17.99 4.97 -4.58
C VAL A 139 -17.94 4.99 -6.11
N ALA A 140 -18.48 3.95 -6.76
CA ALA A 140 -18.58 3.91 -8.22
C ALA A 140 -19.43 5.07 -8.77
N GLU A 141 -20.57 5.36 -8.13
CA GLU A 141 -21.44 6.48 -8.49
C GLU A 141 -20.72 7.84 -8.40
N VAL A 142 -19.96 8.06 -7.33
CA VAL A 142 -19.13 9.29 -7.20
C VAL A 142 -18.15 9.42 -8.36
N PHE A 143 -17.48 8.34 -8.76
CA PHE A 143 -16.55 8.40 -9.88
C PHE A 143 -17.23 8.54 -11.25
N GLU A 144 -18.40 7.93 -11.46
CA GLU A 144 -19.19 8.19 -12.68
C GLU A 144 -19.64 9.65 -12.74
N LEU A 145 -20.11 10.24 -11.63
CA LEU A 145 -20.45 11.67 -11.57
C LEU A 145 -19.23 12.56 -11.89
N VAL A 146 -18.03 12.17 -11.46
CA VAL A 146 -16.80 12.88 -11.81
C VAL A 146 -16.54 12.80 -13.32
N LEU A 147 -16.71 11.62 -13.94
CA LEU A 147 -16.57 11.47 -15.39
C LEU A 147 -17.63 12.29 -16.15
N GLU A 148 -18.90 12.21 -15.75
CA GLU A 148 -20.04 12.93 -16.36
C GLU A 148 -19.91 14.44 -16.30
N ASN A 149 -19.50 14.98 -15.16
CA ASN A 149 -19.48 16.43 -14.97
C ASN A 149 -18.15 17.07 -15.42
N PHE A 150 -17.06 16.31 -15.48
CA PHE A 150 -15.73 16.90 -15.71
C PHE A 150 -14.96 16.33 -16.88
N VAL A 151 -15.23 15.10 -17.34
CA VAL A 151 -14.49 14.49 -18.46
C VAL A 151 -15.35 14.52 -19.72
N TYR A 152 -16.54 13.93 -19.66
CA TYR A 152 -17.44 13.82 -20.80
C TYR A 152 -17.81 15.14 -21.49
N PRO A 153 -18.00 16.29 -20.78
CA PRO A 153 -18.45 17.53 -21.42
C PRO A 153 -17.50 18.08 -22.48
N TRP A 154 -16.19 17.93 -22.28
CA TRP A 154 -15.19 18.38 -23.28
C TRP A 154 -14.63 17.22 -24.10
N TYR A 155 -14.63 15.99 -23.56
CA TYR A 155 -14.05 14.85 -24.24
C TYR A 155 -14.89 14.41 -25.45
N ARG A 156 -16.22 14.43 -25.32
CA ARG A 156 -17.15 14.11 -26.42
C ARG A 156 -17.10 15.11 -27.58
N ASP A 157 -16.69 16.35 -27.31
CA ASP A 157 -16.46 17.34 -28.38
C ASP A 157 -15.20 17.06 -29.20
N ILE A 158 -14.27 16.26 -28.65
CA ILE A 158 -12.99 15.91 -29.29
C ILE A 158 -13.06 14.53 -29.96
N THR A 159 -13.60 13.52 -29.27
CA THR A 159 -13.66 12.13 -29.76
C THR A 159 -14.79 11.33 -29.11
N ASP A 160 -15.34 10.37 -29.85
CA ASP A 160 -16.30 9.37 -29.36
C ASP A 160 -15.62 8.09 -28.83
N ASP A 161 -14.29 8.07 -28.75
CA ASP A 161 -13.53 6.90 -28.31
C ASP A 161 -13.45 6.79 -26.79
N GLU A 162 -14.06 5.76 -26.19
CA GLU A 162 -14.09 5.58 -24.73
C GLU A 162 -12.78 5.00 -24.15
N ALA A 163 -11.81 4.60 -24.98
CA ALA A 163 -10.58 3.95 -24.49
C ALA A 163 -9.80 4.80 -23.46
N CYS A 164 -9.71 6.13 -23.66
CA CYS A 164 -9.07 7.01 -22.69
C CYS A 164 -9.84 7.09 -21.37
N VAL A 165 -11.18 7.06 -21.45
CA VAL A 165 -12.05 7.09 -20.27
C VAL A 165 -11.93 5.78 -19.49
N ASP A 166 -11.83 4.65 -20.18
CA ASP A 166 -11.60 3.34 -19.57
C ASP A 166 -10.25 3.29 -18.81
N GLU A 167 -9.20 3.90 -19.36
CA GLU A 167 -7.92 4.06 -18.64
C GLU A 167 -8.05 4.98 -17.40
N LEU A 168 -8.88 6.03 -17.47
CA LEU A 168 -9.20 6.86 -16.30
C LEU A 168 -9.96 6.06 -15.25
N ARG A 169 -10.93 5.21 -15.63
CA ARG A 169 -11.65 4.31 -14.71
C ARG A 169 -10.71 3.37 -13.98
N MET A 170 -9.81 2.71 -14.70
CA MET A 170 -8.76 1.86 -14.12
C MET A 170 -7.86 2.64 -13.16
N THR A 171 -7.52 3.88 -13.52
CA THR A 171 -6.71 4.78 -12.69
C THR A 171 -7.44 5.18 -11.40
N PHE A 172 -8.73 5.50 -11.45
CA PHE A 172 -9.53 5.77 -10.25
C PHE A 172 -9.68 4.55 -9.35
N ARG A 173 -9.88 3.36 -9.92
CA ARG A 173 -9.88 2.11 -9.15
C ARG A 173 -8.55 1.89 -8.44
N PHE A 174 -7.43 2.11 -9.12
CA PHE A 174 -6.10 2.01 -8.51
C PHE A 174 -5.97 2.98 -7.33
N PHE A 175 -6.23 4.26 -7.59
CA PHE A 175 -6.16 5.34 -6.61
C PHE A 175 -7.00 5.05 -5.36
N ALA A 176 -8.29 4.71 -5.56
CA ALA A 176 -9.22 4.43 -4.48
C ALA A 176 -8.78 3.20 -3.67
N SER A 177 -8.25 2.17 -4.31
CA SER A 177 -7.75 0.96 -3.63
C SER A 177 -6.58 1.27 -2.71
N VAL A 178 -5.64 2.10 -3.17
CA VAL A 178 -4.50 2.55 -2.36
C VAL A 178 -4.97 3.41 -1.18
N LEU A 179 -5.94 4.31 -1.40
CA LEU A 179 -6.51 5.12 -0.33
C LEU A 179 -7.20 4.27 0.73
N VAL A 180 -8.07 3.33 0.33
CA VAL A 180 -8.79 2.46 1.27
C VAL A 180 -7.81 1.65 2.13
N ARG A 181 -6.77 1.08 1.52
CA ARG A 181 -5.73 0.35 2.28
C ARG A 181 -4.98 1.21 3.26
N ARG A 182 -4.65 2.45 2.88
CA ARG A 182 -4.00 3.42 3.77
C ARG A 182 -4.95 3.78 4.92
N ALA A 183 -6.19 4.12 4.61
CA ALA A 183 -7.21 4.50 5.59
C ALA A 183 -7.46 3.38 6.63
N GLN A 184 -7.50 2.11 6.21
CA GLN A 184 -7.67 0.97 7.11
C GLN A 184 -6.55 0.83 8.16
N LYS A 185 -5.35 1.35 7.88
CA LYS A 185 -4.23 1.35 8.83
C LYS A 185 -4.20 2.55 9.75
N VAL A 186 -4.78 3.66 9.31
CA VAL A 186 -4.75 4.89 10.10
C VAL A 186 -5.56 4.66 11.37
N ASP A 187 -4.94 4.94 12.50
CA ASP A 187 -5.63 5.01 13.78
C ASP A 187 -6.42 6.32 13.83
N ILE A 188 -7.67 6.27 13.36
CA ILE A 188 -8.58 7.42 13.30
C ILE A 188 -8.71 8.09 14.68
N PRO A 189 -8.97 7.36 15.79
CA PRO A 189 -8.94 7.93 17.13
C PRO A 189 -7.66 8.69 17.47
N ALA A 190 -6.49 8.13 17.19
CA ALA A 190 -5.22 8.80 17.49
C ALA A 190 -5.00 10.08 16.65
N VAL A 191 -5.35 10.04 15.36
CA VAL A 191 -5.28 11.22 14.48
C VAL A 191 -6.24 12.31 14.98
N PHE A 192 -7.44 11.93 15.38
CA PHE A 192 -8.43 12.87 15.88
C PHE A 192 -7.99 13.50 17.20
N ALA A 193 -7.56 12.68 18.17
CA ALA A 193 -7.12 13.14 19.48
C ALA A 193 -5.86 14.02 19.42
N ASP A 194 -4.89 13.70 18.56
CA ASP A 194 -3.63 14.46 18.50
C ASP A 194 -3.67 15.65 17.54
N LYS A 195 -4.16 15.48 16.31
CA LYS A 195 -4.07 16.52 15.26
C LYS A 195 -5.34 17.35 15.17
N VAL A 196 -6.49 16.68 14.99
CA VAL A 196 -7.76 17.37 14.74
C VAL A 196 -8.20 18.15 15.97
N MET A 197 -8.13 17.54 17.16
CA MET A 197 -8.52 18.19 18.41
C MET A 197 -7.66 19.42 18.71
N LYS A 198 -6.34 19.36 18.47
CA LYS A 198 -5.46 20.53 18.66
C LYS A 198 -5.83 21.66 17.71
N ALA A 199 -6.10 21.35 16.44
CA ALA A 199 -6.56 22.34 15.47
C ALA A 199 -7.92 22.94 15.90
N ALA A 200 -8.90 22.10 16.23
CA ALA A 200 -10.22 22.53 16.68
C ALA A 200 -10.13 23.42 17.94
N MET A 201 -9.32 23.04 18.93
CA MET A 201 -9.12 23.84 20.14
C MET A 201 -8.46 25.18 19.84
N LYS A 202 -7.46 25.23 18.94
CA LYS A 202 -6.88 26.51 18.46
C LYS A 202 -7.97 27.36 17.80
N HIS A 203 -8.82 26.75 16.96
CA HIS A 203 -9.93 27.45 16.31
C HIS A 203 -10.94 28.02 17.33
N ILE A 204 -11.33 27.25 18.33
CA ILE A 204 -12.23 27.68 19.40
C ILE A 204 -11.61 28.82 20.21
N GLU A 205 -10.33 28.73 20.57
CA GLU A 205 -9.63 29.77 21.32
C GLU A 205 -9.61 31.11 20.55
N VAL A 206 -9.29 31.07 19.26
CA VAL A 206 -9.27 32.25 18.39
C VAL A 206 -10.66 32.89 18.30
N ILE A 207 -11.70 32.09 18.08
CA ILE A 207 -13.09 32.58 18.01
C ILE A 207 -13.53 33.16 19.35
N ALA A 208 -13.15 32.56 20.49
CA ALA A 208 -13.47 33.07 21.82
C ALA A 208 -12.82 34.44 22.08
N LYS A 209 -11.56 34.64 21.67
CA LYS A 209 -10.87 35.94 21.74
C LYS A 209 -11.55 36.99 20.84
N ALA A 210 -11.89 36.63 19.61
CA ALA A 210 -12.60 37.50 18.67
C ALA A 210 -13.97 37.94 19.23
N ARG A 211 -14.73 37.02 19.83
CA ARG A 211 -16.02 37.29 20.48
C ARG A 211 -15.90 38.20 21.71
N GLY A 212 -14.75 38.17 22.39
CA GLY A 212 -14.43 39.11 23.46
C GLY A 212 -14.24 40.56 22.95
N ARG A 213 -13.78 40.74 21.70
CA ARG A 213 -13.56 42.05 21.07
C ARG A 213 -14.81 42.61 20.39
N VAL A 214 -15.63 41.75 19.80
CA VAL A 214 -16.82 42.16 19.02
C VAL A 214 -18.07 41.45 19.53
N LYS A 215 -19.10 42.24 19.89
CA LYS A 215 -20.40 41.71 20.37
C LYS A 215 -21.39 41.37 19.24
N ASN A 216 -21.20 41.91 18.05
CA ASN A 216 -22.07 41.69 16.89
C ASN A 216 -21.60 40.48 16.06
N LEU A 217 -22.55 39.67 15.59
CA LEU A 217 -22.28 38.48 14.77
C LEU A 217 -21.59 38.81 13.44
N GLU A 218 -21.97 39.93 12.79
CA GLU A 218 -21.42 40.33 11.49
C GLU A 218 -19.94 40.71 11.54
N GLY A 219 -19.45 41.23 12.67
CA GLY A 219 -18.03 41.60 12.84
C GLY A 219 -17.16 40.47 13.38
N LEU A 220 -17.75 39.34 13.77
CA LEU A 220 -17.01 38.22 14.37
C LEU A 220 -16.06 37.56 13.38
N GLN A 221 -16.48 37.40 12.12
CA GLN A 221 -15.66 36.80 11.07
C GLN A 221 -14.39 37.62 10.83
N GLN A 222 -14.52 38.93 10.65
CA GLN A 222 -13.36 39.81 10.43
C GLN A 222 -12.43 39.81 11.66
N ALA A 223 -13.00 39.92 12.86
CA ALA A 223 -12.22 39.88 14.10
C ALA A 223 -11.47 38.54 14.26
N ALA A 224 -12.08 37.41 13.87
CA ALA A 224 -11.41 36.11 13.90
C ALA A 224 -10.26 36.04 12.88
N LEU A 225 -10.44 36.56 11.67
CA LEU A 225 -9.38 36.63 10.66
C LEU A 225 -8.20 37.49 11.11
N ASP A 226 -8.47 38.63 11.75
CA ASP A 226 -7.43 39.52 12.30
C ASP A 226 -6.65 38.83 13.45
N GLU A 227 -7.32 37.99 14.25
CA GLU A 227 -6.69 37.21 15.32
C GLU A 227 -5.83 36.05 14.77
N TYR A 228 -6.22 35.47 13.63
CA TYR A 228 -5.35 34.52 12.92
C TYR A 228 -4.10 35.21 12.36
N GLY A 229 -4.27 36.40 11.77
CA GLY A 229 -3.16 37.19 11.23
C GLY A 229 -2.19 36.35 10.36
N PRO A 230 -0.91 36.24 10.73
CA PRO A 230 0.09 35.48 9.95
C PRO A 230 -0.05 33.96 10.03
N ASP A 231 -0.79 33.44 11.01
CA ASP A 231 -1.04 32.00 11.17
C ASP A 231 -2.18 31.49 10.29
N LEU A 232 -2.84 32.37 9.52
CA LEU A 232 -3.91 31.99 8.61
C LEU A 232 -3.37 31.09 7.49
N HIS A 233 -4.04 29.96 7.27
CA HIS A 233 -3.63 29.02 6.24
C HIS A 233 -3.81 29.62 4.83
N ILE A 234 -2.85 29.41 3.92
CA ILE A 234 -2.84 30.02 2.58
C ILE A 234 -4.12 29.75 1.78
N ALA A 235 -4.72 28.57 1.98
CA ALA A 235 -5.97 28.18 1.33
C ALA A 235 -7.17 29.06 1.72
N LEU A 236 -7.12 29.78 2.85
CA LEU A 236 -8.23 30.61 3.33
C LEU A 236 -8.19 32.05 2.79
N HIS A 237 -7.14 32.45 2.06
CA HIS A 237 -7.03 33.81 1.52
C HIS A 237 -7.99 34.07 0.37
N SER A 238 -8.16 33.10 -0.53
CA SER A 238 -9.08 33.19 -1.64
C SER A 238 -9.41 31.81 -2.19
N ARG A 239 -10.55 31.69 -2.89
CA ARG A 239 -10.93 30.45 -3.58
C ARG A 239 -9.88 30.01 -4.61
N LYS A 240 -9.15 30.96 -5.20
CA LYS A 240 -8.06 30.68 -6.15
C LYS A 240 -6.84 30.08 -5.44
N ASP A 241 -6.49 30.60 -4.27
CA ASP A 241 -5.36 30.12 -3.47
C ASP A 241 -5.67 28.75 -2.87
N GLU A 242 -6.91 28.51 -2.44
CA GLU A 242 -7.42 27.21 -2.05
C GLU A 242 -7.21 26.17 -3.14
N LEU A 243 -7.74 26.43 -4.34
CA LEU A 243 -7.60 25.50 -5.47
C LEU A 243 -6.12 25.28 -5.84
N THR A 244 -5.29 26.33 -5.76
CA THR A 244 -3.85 26.22 -6.03
C THR A 244 -3.14 25.35 -4.98
N TYR A 245 -3.50 25.52 -3.71
CA TYR A 245 -3.00 24.68 -2.62
C TYR A 245 -3.41 23.21 -2.81
N LEU A 246 -4.68 22.95 -3.12
CA LEU A 246 -5.18 21.59 -3.37
C LEU A 246 -4.51 20.95 -4.58
N ARG A 247 -4.28 21.69 -5.68
CA ARG A 247 -3.50 21.19 -6.83
C ARG A 247 -2.10 20.75 -6.42
N LYS A 248 -1.41 21.54 -5.58
CA LYS A 248 -0.07 21.20 -5.07
C LYS A 248 -0.10 20.01 -4.12
N LEU A 249 -1.11 19.92 -3.26
CA LEU A 249 -1.32 18.77 -2.40
C LEU A 249 -1.51 17.49 -3.23
N THR A 250 -2.38 17.54 -4.23
CA THR A 250 -2.62 16.44 -5.17
C THR A 250 -1.34 16.01 -5.91
N GLU A 251 -0.55 16.95 -6.44
CA GLU A 251 0.74 16.66 -7.07
C GLU A 251 1.72 15.96 -6.13
N MET A 252 1.78 16.38 -4.85
CA MET A 252 2.64 15.77 -3.84
C MET A 252 2.18 14.35 -3.46
N LEU A 253 0.88 14.07 -3.56
CA LEU A 253 0.31 12.76 -3.24
C LEU A 253 0.51 11.74 -4.38
N PHE A 254 0.62 12.18 -5.64
CA PHE A 254 0.69 11.29 -6.80
C PHE A 254 1.70 10.14 -6.72
N PRO A 255 2.96 10.35 -6.29
CA PRO A 255 3.93 9.25 -6.17
C PRO A 255 3.51 8.14 -5.22
N TYR A 256 2.53 8.41 -4.34
CA TYR A 256 2.07 7.50 -3.30
C TYR A 256 0.73 6.84 -3.63
N VAL A 257 -0.07 7.43 -4.52
CA VAL A 257 -1.46 7.01 -4.76
C VAL A 257 -1.74 6.63 -6.22
N MET A 258 -0.84 6.98 -7.15
CA MET A 258 -1.00 6.72 -8.58
C MET A 258 -0.13 5.56 -9.04
N PRO A 259 -0.48 4.91 -10.17
CA PRO A 259 0.41 3.96 -10.82
C PRO A 259 1.73 4.64 -11.22
N PRO A 260 2.90 4.01 -11.03
CA PRO A 260 4.21 4.62 -11.30
C PRO A 260 4.37 5.16 -12.74
N LYS A 261 3.75 4.51 -13.72
CA LYS A 261 3.80 4.91 -15.13
C LYS A 261 2.86 6.08 -15.46
N ALA A 262 1.77 6.25 -14.72
CA ALA A 262 0.80 7.32 -14.97
C ALA A 262 1.41 8.70 -14.67
N THR A 263 2.35 8.77 -13.72
CA THR A 263 3.07 10.01 -13.39
C THR A 263 4.11 10.44 -14.41
N ASP A 264 4.57 9.52 -15.27
CA ASP A 264 5.54 9.84 -16.32
C ASP A 264 4.89 10.59 -17.50
N CYS A 265 3.61 10.35 -17.75
CA CYS A 265 2.84 11.08 -18.75
C CYS A 265 2.37 12.44 -18.19
N ARG A 266 3.06 13.52 -18.57
CA ARG A 266 2.76 14.88 -18.09
C ARG A 266 1.32 15.32 -18.37
N SER A 267 0.78 15.02 -19.56
CA SER A 267 -0.57 15.43 -19.94
C SER A 267 -1.63 14.73 -19.08
N LEU A 268 -1.48 13.41 -18.90
CA LEU A 268 -2.37 12.62 -18.05
C LEU A 268 -2.27 13.07 -16.58
N ALA A 269 -1.05 13.28 -16.07
CA ALA A 269 -0.84 13.76 -14.71
C ALA A 269 -1.49 15.14 -14.48
N LEU A 270 -1.39 16.07 -15.44
CA LEU A 270 -2.05 17.38 -15.35
C LEU A 270 -3.57 17.26 -15.38
N LEU A 271 -4.12 16.42 -16.27
CA LEU A 271 -5.55 16.17 -16.34
C LEU A 271 -6.08 15.60 -15.02
N LEU A 272 -5.44 14.52 -14.54
CA LEU A 272 -5.79 13.89 -13.27
C LEU A 272 -5.65 14.86 -12.10
N ARG A 273 -4.67 15.76 -12.11
CA ARG A 273 -4.53 16.80 -11.07
C ARG A 273 -5.74 17.71 -11.05
N GLU A 274 -6.17 18.19 -12.21
CA GLU A 274 -7.33 19.08 -12.30
C GLU A 274 -8.61 18.37 -11.87
N VAL A 275 -8.82 17.14 -12.34
CA VAL A 275 -9.98 16.34 -11.94
C VAL A 275 -9.97 16.07 -10.44
N MET A 276 -8.86 15.58 -9.88
CA MET A 276 -8.79 15.27 -8.46
C MET A 276 -8.90 16.51 -7.57
N ALA A 277 -8.18 17.58 -7.89
CA ALA A 277 -8.20 18.79 -7.06
C ALA A 277 -9.53 19.54 -7.19
N GLY A 278 -10.02 19.74 -8.41
CA GLY A 278 -11.20 20.57 -8.68
C GLY A 278 -12.53 19.85 -8.53
N SER A 279 -12.60 18.57 -8.89
CA SER A 279 -13.86 17.80 -8.94
C SER A 279 -14.11 16.96 -7.71
N VAL A 280 -13.05 16.56 -7.01
CA VAL A 280 -13.15 15.64 -5.87
C VAL A 280 -12.80 16.35 -4.58
N ILE A 281 -11.57 16.83 -4.45
CA ILE A 281 -11.06 17.33 -3.17
C ILE A 281 -11.72 18.66 -2.81
N LEU A 282 -11.83 19.60 -3.75
CA LEU A 282 -12.43 20.91 -3.48
C LEU A 282 -13.91 20.82 -3.04
N PRO A 283 -14.81 20.11 -3.75
CA PRO A 283 -16.18 19.92 -3.28
C PRO A 283 -16.26 19.13 -1.97
N THR A 284 -15.35 18.18 -1.73
CA THR A 284 -15.28 17.48 -0.45
C THR A 284 -14.94 18.43 0.69
N MET A 285 -14.01 19.38 0.48
CA MET A 285 -13.68 20.39 1.48
C MET A 285 -14.87 21.33 1.74
N ASP A 286 -15.62 21.71 0.71
CA ASP A 286 -16.85 22.52 0.88
C ASP A 286 -17.89 21.78 1.70
N PHE A 287 -18.12 20.49 1.39
CA PHE A 287 -19.03 19.63 2.15
C PHE A 287 -18.57 19.46 3.60
N MET A 288 -17.28 19.23 3.84
CA MET A 288 -16.74 19.09 5.19
C MET A 288 -16.78 20.41 5.99
N ALA A 289 -16.73 21.56 5.32
CA ALA A 289 -16.80 22.88 5.94
C ALA A 289 -18.25 23.35 6.18
N ASP A 290 -19.24 22.66 5.62
CA ASP A 290 -20.64 22.98 5.79
C ASP A 290 -21.07 22.83 7.28
N PRO A 291 -21.72 23.85 7.88
CA PRO A 291 -22.08 23.83 9.30
C PRO A 291 -22.96 22.65 9.71
N ASP A 292 -23.89 22.23 8.86
CA ASP A 292 -24.78 21.10 9.17
C ASP A 292 -24.00 19.80 9.16
N THR A 293 -23.07 19.65 8.21
CA THR A 293 -22.17 18.49 8.14
C THR A 293 -21.22 18.45 9.34
N VAL A 294 -20.62 19.58 9.74
CA VAL A 294 -19.79 19.66 10.95
C VAL A 294 -20.59 19.29 12.20
N ASN A 295 -21.81 19.82 12.33
CA ASN A 295 -22.70 19.50 13.45
C ASN A 295 -23.04 18.00 13.47
N LEU A 296 -23.36 17.41 12.32
CA LEU A 296 -23.61 15.98 12.19
C LEU A 296 -22.39 15.15 12.61
N MET A 297 -21.17 15.53 12.19
CA MET A 297 -19.95 14.84 12.63
C MET A 297 -19.79 14.90 14.15
N VAL A 298 -19.99 16.07 14.76
CA VAL A 298 -19.90 16.23 16.22
C VAL A 298 -20.94 15.34 16.92
N LEU A 299 -22.19 15.33 16.43
CA LEU A 299 -23.23 14.46 16.97
C LEU A 299 -22.82 12.99 16.86
N ILE A 300 -22.34 12.52 15.71
CA ILE A 300 -21.90 11.13 15.52
C ILE A 300 -20.80 10.73 16.51
N PHE A 301 -19.89 11.65 16.86
CA PHE A 301 -18.79 11.35 17.79
C PHE A 301 -19.16 11.48 19.28
N VAL A 302 -20.17 12.28 19.62
CA VAL A 302 -20.56 12.56 21.01
C VAL A 302 -21.79 11.77 21.44
N ASP A 303 -22.63 11.39 20.49
CA ASP A 303 -23.85 10.64 20.73
C ASP A 303 -23.53 9.17 21.01
N ASP A 304 -23.68 8.78 22.28
CA ASP A 304 -23.52 7.40 22.74
C ASP A 304 -24.75 6.52 22.42
N THR A 305 -25.77 7.06 21.75
CA THR A 305 -26.93 6.24 21.37
C THR A 305 -26.53 5.21 20.30
N PRO A 306 -26.90 3.93 20.48
CA PRO A 306 -26.60 2.92 19.49
C PRO A 306 -27.32 3.27 18.17
N PRO A 307 -26.66 3.14 17.01
CA PRO A 307 -27.30 3.35 15.72
C PRO A 307 -28.57 2.51 15.61
N GLU A 308 -29.58 3.02 14.92
CA GLU A 308 -30.79 2.24 14.65
C GLU A 308 -30.41 0.88 14.03
N PRO A 309 -30.99 -0.23 14.51
CA PRO A 309 -30.64 -1.55 14.00
C PRO A 309 -31.00 -1.62 12.52
N ALA A 310 -30.01 -1.96 11.69
CA ALA A 310 -30.21 -2.07 10.25
C ALA A 310 -31.35 -3.07 9.95
N THR A 311 -32.39 -2.60 9.28
CA THR A 311 -33.55 -3.41 8.84
C THR A 311 -33.21 -4.34 7.68
N GLU A 312 -32.15 -4.04 6.94
CA GLU A 312 -31.70 -4.82 5.80
C GLU A 312 -30.57 -5.78 6.16
N PRO A 313 -30.51 -6.97 5.53
CA PRO A 313 -29.41 -7.90 5.74
C PRO A 313 -28.07 -7.28 5.30
N PRO A 314 -26.94 -7.70 5.90
CA PRO A 314 -25.63 -7.21 5.53
C PRO A 314 -25.36 -7.46 4.04
N SER A 315 -25.06 -6.40 3.29
CA SER A 315 -24.77 -6.52 1.86
C SER A 315 -23.55 -7.42 1.61
N ALA A 316 -23.57 -8.18 0.51
CA ALA A 316 -22.50 -9.11 0.16
C ALA A 316 -21.15 -8.38 -0.02
N LEU A 317 -20.06 -9.08 0.30
CA LEU A 317 -18.71 -8.60 0.06
C LEU A 317 -18.32 -8.84 -1.40
N VAL A 318 -17.99 -7.77 -2.11
CA VAL A 318 -17.60 -7.79 -3.52
C VAL A 318 -16.17 -7.29 -3.70
N PRO A 319 -15.45 -7.72 -4.75
CA PRO A 319 -14.16 -7.15 -5.10
C PRO A 319 -14.29 -5.67 -5.46
N PHE A 320 -13.44 -4.84 -4.85
CA PHE A 320 -13.57 -3.39 -4.91
C PHE A 320 -13.44 -2.83 -6.34
N LEU A 321 -14.46 -2.05 -6.74
CA LEU A 321 -14.66 -1.35 -8.01
C LEU A 321 -14.43 -2.21 -9.25
N GLN A 322 -14.67 -3.52 -9.15
CA GLN A 322 -14.47 -4.41 -10.28
C GLN A 322 -15.41 -4.10 -11.44
N LYS A 323 -16.71 -4.00 -11.16
CA LYS A 323 -17.73 -3.70 -12.18
C LYS A 323 -17.54 -2.34 -12.84
N TYR A 324 -17.09 -1.36 -12.06
CA TYR A 324 -16.80 0.00 -12.54
C TYR A 324 -15.68 0.01 -13.57
N ALA A 325 -14.61 -0.76 -13.33
CA ALA A 325 -13.44 -0.75 -14.19
C ALA A 325 -13.53 -1.73 -15.37
N ASP A 326 -14.35 -2.77 -15.26
CA ASP A 326 -14.54 -3.79 -16.32
C ASP A 326 -15.51 -3.33 -17.43
N VAL A 327 -15.96 -2.06 -17.44
CA VAL A 327 -16.75 -1.45 -18.52
C VAL A 327 -15.86 -1.21 -19.74
N SER A 328 -15.34 -2.29 -20.36
CA SER A 328 -14.51 -2.17 -21.55
C SER A 328 -15.37 -1.73 -22.74
N SER A 329 -15.00 -0.62 -23.36
CA SER A 329 -15.45 -0.33 -24.72
C SER A 329 -15.09 -1.50 -25.65
N LYS A 330 -16.02 -1.90 -26.51
CA LYS A 330 -15.85 -3.02 -27.46
C LYS A 330 -14.91 -2.69 -28.63
N LYS A 331 -14.34 -1.49 -28.65
CA LYS A 331 -13.45 -1.04 -29.72
C LYS A 331 -12.01 -1.21 -29.24
N PRO A 332 -11.26 -2.19 -29.77
CA PRO A 332 -9.84 -2.28 -29.47
C PRO A 332 -9.14 -1.02 -29.98
N SER A 333 -8.32 -0.39 -29.13
CA SER A 333 -7.48 0.73 -29.55
C SER A 333 -6.60 0.29 -30.72
N VAL A 334 -6.50 1.12 -31.76
CA VAL A 334 -5.70 0.84 -32.97
C VAL A 334 -4.22 0.57 -32.65
N LEU A 335 -3.74 1.09 -31.51
CA LEU A 335 -2.36 0.92 -31.04
C LEU A 335 -2.19 -0.25 -30.07
N LYS A 336 -3.29 -0.87 -29.62
CA LYS A 336 -3.26 -2.00 -28.71
C LYS A 336 -3.33 -3.28 -29.53
N LEU A 337 -2.19 -3.96 -29.65
CA LEU A 337 -2.16 -5.28 -30.27
C LEU A 337 -2.79 -6.31 -29.34
N GLU A 338 -3.56 -7.22 -29.92
CA GLU A 338 -4.01 -8.41 -29.21
C GLU A 338 -2.88 -9.45 -29.14
N LEU A 339 -2.89 -10.30 -28.11
CA LEU A 339 -1.89 -11.37 -27.98
C LEU A 339 -1.90 -12.30 -29.20
N ARG A 340 -3.07 -12.52 -29.81
CA ARG A 340 -3.23 -13.30 -31.05
C ARG A 340 -2.43 -12.68 -32.20
N GLU A 341 -2.57 -11.38 -32.42
CA GLU A 341 -1.86 -10.64 -33.47
C GLU A 341 -0.34 -10.65 -33.25
N ILE A 342 0.10 -10.53 -31.99
CA ILE A 342 1.52 -10.63 -31.62
C ILE A 342 2.08 -12.02 -31.93
N ARG A 343 1.28 -13.08 -31.70
CA ARG A 343 1.67 -14.47 -31.95
C ARG A 343 1.69 -14.83 -33.44
N ASP A 344 0.77 -14.28 -34.23
CA ASP A 344 0.66 -14.57 -35.67
C ASP A 344 1.82 -13.95 -36.47
N GLN A 345 2.37 -12.82 -36.02
CA GLN A 345 3.48 -12.14 -36.68
C GLN A 345 4.84 -12.51 -36.07
N GLN A 346 5.71 -13.15 -36.85
CA GLN A 346 7.04 -13.60 -36.38
C GLN A 346 7.94 -12.48 -35.84
N ASP A 347 7.97 -11.30 -36.48
CA ASP A 347 8.80 -10.16 -36.01
C ASP A 347 8.30 -9.63 -34.66
N LEU A 348 6.97 -9.49 -34.49
CA LEU A 348 6.36 -9.05 -33.24
C LEU A 348 6.57 -10.07 -32.13
N LEU A 349 6.39 -11.36 -32.42
CA LEU A 349 6.64 -12.43 -31.46
C LEU A 349 8.09 -12.44 -30.98
N PHE A 350 9.06 -12.22 -31.88
CA PHE A 350 10.47 -12.13 -31.52
C PHE A 350 10.75 -10.93 -30.61
N ARG A 351 10.19 -9.75 -30.92
CA ARG A 351 10.31 -8.55 -30.07
C ARG A 351 9.64 -8.75 -28.72
N PHE A 352 8.47 -9.39 -28.69
CA PHE A 352 7.76 -9.73 -27.47
C PHE A 352 8.57 -10.70 -26.60
N MET A 353 9.19 -11.73 -27.19
CA MET A 353 10.12 -12.63 -26.50
C MET A 353 11.32 -11.88 -25.92
N ASN A 354 11.91 -10.95 -26.67
CA ASN A 354 13.01 -10.12 -26.16
C ASN A 354 12.57 -9.23 -24.98
N PHE A 355 11.37 -8.65 -25.07
CA PHE A 355 10.76 -7.92 -23.97
C PHE A 355 10.55 -8.81 -22.74
N LEU A 356 9.95 -10.00 -22.89
CA LEU A 356 9.78 -10.96 -21.80
C LEU A 356 11.13 -11.39 -21.21
N LYS A 357 12.18 -11.48 -22.02
CA LYS A 357 13.54 -11.79 -21.56
C LYS A 357 14.12 -10.68 -20.69
N GLN A 358 13.88 -9.42 -21.05
CA GLN A 358 14.29 -8.27 -20.24
C GLN A 358 13.53 -8.17 -18.91
N GLU A 359 12.25 -8.57 -18.90
CA GLU A 359 11.42 -8.61 -17.69
C GLU A 359 11.58 -9.91 -16.87
N GLY A 360 12.33 -10.90 -17.38
CA GLY A 360 12.60 -12.19 -16.73
C GLY A 360 11.46 -13.22 -16.85
N ALA A 361 10.44 -12.94 -17.67
CA ALA A 361 9.17 -13.68 -17.74
C ALA A 361 9.02 -14.58 -18.99
N VAL A 362 10.11 -14.94 -19.67
CA VAL A 362 10.07 -15.80 -20.89
C VAL A 362 9.40 -17.15 -20.63
N HIS A 363 9.63 -17.71 -19.44
CA HIS A 363 9.07 -19.00 -19.01
C HIS A 363 7.53 -19.02 -19.01
N VAL A 364 6.88 -17.85 -18.87
CA VAL A 364 5.42 -17.71 -18.98
C VAL A 364 4.94 -18.06 -20.40
N LEU A 365 5.63 -17.55 -21.43
CA LEU A 365 5.32 -17.89 -22.82
C LEU A 365 5.74 -19.33 -23.16
N GLN A 366 6.87 -19.81 -22.62
CA GLN A 366 7.32 -21.18 -22.83
C GLN A 366 6.33 -22.21 -22.27
N PHE A 367 5.71 -21.93 -21.12
CA PHE A 367 4.65 -22.76 -20.58
C PHE A 367 3.47 -22.88 -21.56
N CYS A 368 2.98 -21.75 -22.09
CA CYS A 368 1.88 -21.78 -23.07
C CYS A 368 2.22 -22.64 -24.29
N LEU A 369 3.41 -22.47 -24.86
CA LEU A 369 3.85 -23.25 -26.03
C LEU A 369 3.99 -24.75 -25.69
N ALA A 370 4.53 -25.08 -24.51
CA ALA A 370 4.67 -26.47 -24.09
C ALA A 370 3.31 -27.16 -23.88
N VAL A 371 2.33 -26.45 -23.31
CA VAL A 371 0.98 -26.98 -23.10
C VAL A 371 0.22 -27.10 -24.42
N GLU A 372 0.37 -26.16 -25.36
CA GLU A 372 -0.22 -26.27 -26.70
C GLU A 372 0.33 -27.49 -27.45
N GLU A 373 1.66 -27.66 -27.48
CA GLU A 373 2.29 -28.81 -28.13
C GLU A 373 1.86 -30.14 -27.47
N PHE A 374 1.71 -30.15 -26.15
CA PHE A 374 1.20 -31.29 -25.41
C PHE A 374 -0.27 -31.59 -25.75
N ASN A 375 -1.13 -30.56 -25.80
CA ASN A 375 -2.55 -30.71 -26.12
C ASN A 375 -2.75 -31.23 -27.55
N ASP A 376 -1.94 -30.80 -28.52
CA ASP A 376 -2.01 -31.32 -29.89
C ASP A 376 -1.65 -32.81 -29.94
N LYS A 377 -0.69 -33.26 -29.11
CA LYS A 377 -0.30 -34.67 -29.03
C LYS A 377 -1.30 -35.52 -28.27
N ILE A 378 -1.91 -35.03 -27.19
CA ILE A 378 -2.82 -35.83 -26.36
C ILE A 378 -4.19 -36.06 -27.01
N LEU A 379 -4.60 -35.18 -27.93
CA LEU A 379 -5.87 -35.28 -28.65
C LEU A 379 -5.85 -36.29 -29.81
N SER A 380 -4.71 -36.91 -30.11
CA SER A 380 -4.63 -37.95 -31.15
C SER A 380 -5.33 -39.25 -30.69
N PRO A 381 -6.22 -39.86 -31.50
CA PRO A 381 -7.08 -40.97 -31.09
C PRO A 381 -6.38 -42.33 -30.92
N GLU A 382 -5.14 -42.50 -31.39
CA GLU A 382 -4.36 -43.74 -31.26
C GLU A 382 -3.01 -43.44 -30.57
N LEU A 383 -2.98 -43.51 -29.24
CA LEU A 383 -1.75 -43.36 -28.46
C LEU A 383 -1.13 -44.74 -28.17
N SER A 384 0.09 -44.97 -28.64
CA SER A 384 0.87 -46.16 -28.27
C SER A 384 1.42 -46.05 -26.84
N ASP A 385 1.74 -47.17 -26.20
CA ASP A 385 2.34 -47.19 -24.85
C ASP A 385 3.65 -46.40 -24.76
N SER A 386 4.46 -46.38 -25.84
CA SER A 386 5.67 -45.56 -25.93
C SER A 386 5.37 -44.06 -25.96
N GLU A 387 4.27 -43.65 -26.60
CA GLU A 387 3.85 -42.25 -26.65
C GLU A 387 3.27 -41.79 -25.31
N LEU A 388 2.50 -42.65 -24.64
CA LEU A 388 2.00 -42.39 -23.29
C LEU A 388 3.14 -42.17 -22.29
N GLN A 389 4.20 -42.97 -22.36
CA GLN A 389 5.39 -42.77 -21.51
C GLN A 389 6.10 -41.45 -21.82
N ARG A 390 6.19 -41.06 -23.09
CA ARG A 390 6.77 -39.77 -23.48
C ARG A 390 5.91 -38.61 -22.98
N LEU A 391 4.59 -38.66 -23.16
CA LEU A 391 3.66 -37.64 -22.68
C LEU A 391 3.68 -37.54 -21.16
N HIS A 392 3.78 -38.67 -20.44
CA HIS A 392 3.97 -38.65 -18.99
C HIS A 392 5.27 -37.93 -18.59
N GLY A 393 6.36 -38.17 -19.33
CA GLY A 393 7.61 -37.43 -19.16
C GLY A 393 7.47 -35.92 -19.40
N GLU A 394 6.68 -35.52 -20.40
CA GLU A 394 6.37 -34.10 -20.66
C GLU A 394 5.57 -33.47 -19.50
N VAL A 395 4.55 -34.16 -18.97
CA VAL A 395 3.78 -33.68 -17.79
C VAL A 395 4.67 -33.56 -16.54
N LEU A 396 5.54 -34.54 -16.30
CA LEU A 396 6.49 -34.49 -15.20
C LEU A 396 7.42 -33.29 -15.35
N HIS A 397 7.93 -33.04 -16.56
CA HIS A 397 8.78 -31.88 -16.85
C HIS A 397 8.03 -30.56 -16.62
N ILE A 398 6.77 -30.45 -17.05
CA ILE A 398 5.93 -29.27 -16.82
C ILE A 398 5.74 -29.03 -15.31
N TYR A 399 5.41 -30.08 -14.57
CA TYR A 399 5.22 -29.99 -13.12
C TYR A 399 6.50 -29.55 -12.39
N GLU A 400 7.64 -30.18 -12.70
CA GLU A 400 8.92 -29.87 -12.07
C GLU A 400 9.41 -28.45 -12.40
N THR A 401 9.18 -28.01 -13.63
CA THR A 401 9.68 -26.72 -14.13
C THR A 401 8.79 -25.55 -13.71
N TYR A 402 7.46 -25.69 -13.76
CA TYR A 402 6.56 -24.53 -13.60
C TYR A 402 5.72 -24.55 -12.32
N CYS A 403 5.44 -25.73 -11.75
CA CYS A 403 4.53 -25.83 -10.59
C CYS A 403 5.25 -25.92 -9.23
N LEU A 404 6.48 -26.45 -9.20
CA LEU A 404 7.23 -26.61 -7.95
C LEU A 404 7.66 -25.27 -7.33
N ASP A 405 7.50 -25.15 -6.01
CA ASP A 405 7.92 -23.96 -5.25
C ASP A 405 9.41 -23.66 -5.34
N GLU A 406 10.21 -24.73 -5.40
CA GLU A 406 11.67 -24.72 -5.48
C GLU A 406 12.16 -24.32 -6.88
N SER A 407 11.31 -24.41 -7.91
CA SER A 407 11.68 -24.10 -9.27
C SER A 407 12.03 -22.62 -9.45
N ILE A 408 12.99 -22.39 -10.35
CA ILE A 408 13.38 -21.06 -10.81
C ILE A 408 12.26 -20.47 -11.69
N ASP A 409 11.65 -21.31 -12.55
CA ASP A 409 10.61 -20.98 -13.54
C ASP A 409 9.17 -21.14 -12.99
N LYS A 410 9.02 -21.08 -11.66
CA LYS A 410 7.71 -21.20 -11.00
C LYS A 410 6.71 -20.14 -11.50
N ILE A 411 5.52 -20.61 -11.87
CA ILE A 411 4.32 -19.80 -12.11
C ILE A 411 3.32 -20.03 -10.96
N SER A 412 2.64 -18.98 -10.52
CA SER A 412 1.69 -19.02 -9.41
C SER A 412 0.31 -19.49 -9.86
N PHE A 413 0.02 -20.78 -9.68
CA PHE A 413 -1.31 -21.36 -9.95
C PHE A 413 -2.15 -21.53 -8.69
N ASP A 414 -3.45 -21.80 -8.85
CA ASP A 414 -4.32 -22.22 -7.76
C ASP A 414 -3.79 -23.52 -7.14
N PRO A 415 -3.71 -23.65 -5.79
CA PRO A 415 -3.24 -24.86 -5.13
C PRO A 415 -3.96 -26.14 -5.59
N PHE A 416 -5.25 -26.05 -5.94
CA PHE A 416 -6.03 -27.18 -6.44
C PHE A 416 -5.46 -27.71 -7.77
N ILE A 417 -5.19 -26.83 -8.72
CA ILE A 417 -4.62 -27.17 -10.04
C ILE A 417 -3.25 -27.82 -9.88
N VAL A 418 -2.40 -27.27 -9.00
CA VAL A 418 -1.06 -27.81 -8.72
C VAL A 418 -1.13 -29.24 -8.17
N GLU A 419 -2.11 -29.52 -7.32
CA GLU A 419 -2.27 -30.85 -6.72
C GLU A 419 -2.79 -31.87 -7.75
N GLU A 420 -3.70 -31.49 -8.64
CA GLU A 420 -4.16 -32.36 -9.71
C GLU A 420 -3.02 -32.73 -10.69
N ILE A 421 -2.23 -31.73 -11.12
CA ILE A 421 -1.06 -31.96 -11.97
C ILE A 421 -0.03 -32.84 -11.24
N ARG A 422 0.19 -32.62 -9.95
CA ARG A 422 1.08 -33.44 -9.12
C ARG A 422 0.64 -34.90 -9.08
N ASN A 423 -0.65 -35.16 -8.91
CA ASN A 423 -1.20 -36.51 -8.82
C ASN A 423 -0.99 -37.29 -10.10
N ILE A 424 -1.09 -36.62 -11.26
CA ILE A 424 -0.84 -37.24 -12.55
C ILE A 424 0.68 -37.43 -12.78
N ALA A 425 1.50 -36.42 -12.47
CA ALA A 425 2.95 -36.49 -12.66
C ALA A 425 3.65 -37.55 -11.78
N LYS A 426 3.13 -37.79 -10.57
CA LYS A 426 3.64 -38.83 -9.65
C LYS A 426 2.91 -40.17 -9.77
N GLY A 427 1.84 -40.21 -10.55
CA GLY A 427 1.03 -41.40 -10.79
C GLY A 427 1.66 -42.36 -11.81
N PRO A 428 0.93 -43.43 -12.18
CA PRO A 428 1.32 -44.28 -13.30
C PRO A 428 1.17 -43.54 -14.64
N TYR A 429 1.99 -43.89 -15.64
CA TYR A 429 1.98 -43.26 -16.97
C TYR A 429 0.63 -43.36 -17.71
N THR A 430 -0.23 -44.31 -17.32
CA THR A 430 -1.58 -44.47 -17.86
C THR A 430 -2.51 -43.32 -17.44
N ASP A 431 -2.20 -42.61 -16.37
CA ASP A 431 -3.02 -41.53 -15.84
C ASP A 431 -2.96 -40.26 -16.70
N VAL A 432 -2.01 -40.16 -17.62
CA VAL A 432 -1.95 -39.08 -18.61
C VAL A 432 -3.24 -39.02 -19.43
N VAL A 433 -3.88 -40.16 -19.71
CA VAL A 433 -5.16 -40.19 -20.45
C VAL A 433 -6.26 -39.43 -19.69
N LYS A 434 -6.18 -39.33 -18.36
CA LYS A 434 -7.13 -38.55 -17.56
C LYS A 434 -7.04 -37.05 -17.86
N LEU A 435 -5.91 -36.55 -18.37
CA LEU A 435 -5.79 -35.15 -18.81
C LEU A 435 -6.64 -34.82 -20.05
N GLN A 436 -7.14 -35.83 -20.79
CA GLN A 436 -8.13 -35.60 -21.85
C GLN A 436 -9.51 -35.19 -21.29
N THR A 437 -9.80 -35.55 -20.04
CA THR A 437 -11.12 -35.35 -19.42
C THR A 437 -11.09 -34.36 -18.26
N ILE A 438 -9.96 -34.21 -17.58
CA ILE A 438 -9.77 -33.29 -16.45
C ILE A 438 -9.32 -31.91 -16.98
N PRO A 439 -10.01 -30.81 -16.61
CA PRO A 439 -9.71 -29.47 -17.13
C PRO A 439 -8.46 -28.80 -16.53
N CYS A 440 -7.76 -29.43 -15.57
CA CYS A 440 -6.66 -28.80 -14.83
C CYS A 440 -5.57 -28.14 -15.70
N LEU A 441 -5.13 -28.81 -16.78
CA LEU A 441 -4.12 -28.27 -17.69
C LEU A 441 -4.67 -27.11 -18.53
N PHE A 442 -5.96 -27.17 -18.88
CA PHE A 442 -6.65 -26.10 -19.58
C PHE A 442 -6.84 -24.87 -18.68
N GLU A 443 -7.25 -25.06 -17.42
CA GLU A 443 -7.36 -23.97 -16.43
C GLU A 443 -6.00 -23.32 -16.15
N ALA A 444 -4.94 -24.12 -16.04
CA ALA A 444 -3.57 -23.60 -15.93
C ALA A 444 -3.19 -22.78 -17.17
N TYR A 445 -3.48 -23.28 -18.36
CA TYR A 445 -3.23 -22.59 -19.62
C TYR A 445 -4.01 -21.27 -19.75
N GLU A 446 -5.30 -21.26 -19.41
CA GLU A 446 -6.13 -20.05 -19.39
C GLU A 446 -5.59 -19.02 -18.38
N HIS A 447 -5.13 -19.48 -17.22
CA HIS A 447 -4.50 -18.60 -16.23
C HIS A 447 -3.25 -17.91 -16.79
N VAL A 448 -2.35 -18.67 -17.44
CA VAL A 448 -1.14 -18.11 -18.04
C VAL A 448 -1.45 -17.20 -19.22
N LEU A 449 -2.41 -17.56 -20.08
CA LEU A 449 -2.88 -16.68 -21.14
C LEU A 449 -3.44 -15.37 -20.58
N SER A 450 -4.26 -15.44 -19.53
CA SER A 450 -4.79 -14.24 -18.87
C SER A 450 -3.67 -13.35 -18.33
N LEU A 451 -2.61 -13.96 -17.78
CA LEU A 451 -1.42 -13.24 -17.33
C LEU A 451 -0.69 -12.56 -18.50
N LEU A 452 -0.50 -13.26 -19.62
CA LEU A 452 0.10 -12.70 -20.83
C LEU A 452 -0.75 -11.53 -21.37
N GLU A 453 -2.04 -11.72 -21.52
CA GLU A 453 -2.96 -10.72 -22.11
C GLU A 453 -3.20 -9.51 -21.22
N ARG A 454 -3.38 -9.69 -19.91
CA ARG A 454 -3.76 -8.60 -18.99
C ARG A 454 -2.57 -7.87 -18.39
N VAL A 455 -1.42 -8.53 -18.29
CA VAL A 455 -0.22 -7.96 -17.67
C VAL A 455 0.84 -7.68 -18.72
N PHE A 456 1.31 -8.70 -19.45
CA PHE A 456 2.47 -8.55 -20.33
C PHE A 456 2.19 -7.83 -21.65
N THR A 457 1.06 -8.08 -22.31
CA THR A 457 0.70 -7.43 -23.57
C THR A 457 0.57 -5.91 -23.42
N PRO A 458 -0.13 -5.37 -22.41
CA PRO A 458 -0.15 -3.93 -22.17
C PRO A 458 1.25 -3.38 -21.88
N MET A 459 2.07 -4.07 -21.09
CA MET A 459 3.43 -3.61 -20.82
C MET A 459 4.29 -3.58 -22.08
N PHE A 460 4.15 -4.57 -22.96
CA PHE A 460 4.83 -4.60 -24.24
C PHE A 460 4.38 -3.45 -25.14
N CYS A 461 3.08 -3.16 -25.22
CA CYS A 461 2.55 -2.04 -26.00
C CYS A 461 3.03 -0.67 -25.50
N HIS A 462 3.58 -0.60 -24.28
CA HIS A 462 4.21 0.61 -23.73
C HIS A 462 5.74 0.52 -23.68
N SER A 463 6.34 -0.53 -24.25
CA SER A 463 7.77 -0.74 -24.26
C SER A 463 8.43 -0.05 -25.46
N ASP A 464 9.68 0.37 -25.30
CA ASP A 464 10.49 0.91 -26.39
C ASP A 464 10.59 -0.06 -27.58
N GLU A 465 10.58 -1.38 -27.34
CA GLU A 465 10.63 -2.39 -28.40
C GLU A 465 9.40 -2.33 -29.32
N TYR A 466 8.22 -2.10 -28.75
CA TYR A 466 6.99 -1.95 -29.52
C TYR A 466 6.96 -0.62 -30.28
N PHE A 467 7.35 0.48 -29.63
CA PHE A 467 7.42 1.77 -30.32
C PHE A 467 8.47 1.77 -31.44
N ARG A 468 9.61 1.10 -31.26
CA ARG A 468 10.59 0.88 -32.34
C ARG A 468 9.99 0.11 -33.51
N HIS A 469 9.13 -0.87 -33.24
CA HIS A 469 8.42 -1.60 -34.30
C HIS A 469 7.42 -0.70 -35.04
N LEU A 470 6.56 0.02 -34.31
CA LEU A 470 5.57 0.96 -34.88
C LEU A 470 6.25 2.03 -35.75
N LEU A 471 7.37 2.57 -35.27
CA LEU A 471 8.14 3.60 -35.95
C LEU A 471 9.11 3.04 -37.01
N ARG A 472 9.04 1.74 -37.33
CA ARG A 472 9.92 1.03 -38.28
C ARG A 472 11.41 1.33 -38.08
N GLY A 473 11.86 1.41 -36.82
CA GLY A 473 13.26 1.64 -36.47
C GLY A 473 13.74 3.09 -36.59
N ALA A 474 12.85 4.08 -36.72
CA ALA A 474 13.24 5.47 -36.51
C ALA A 474 13.62 5.66 -35.03
N GLU A 475 14.92 5.77 -34.74
CA GLU A 475 15.41 6.06 -33.39
C GLU A 475 14.84 7.40 -32.93
N SER A 476 14.30 7.43 -31.70
CA SER A 476 14.09 8.70 -31.03
C SER A 476 15.47 9.35 -30.86
N LEU A 477 15.58 10.64 -31.21
CA LEU A 477 16.77 11.42 -30.91
C LEU A 477 17.11 11.19 -29.43
N THR A 478 18.25 10.55 -29.20
CA THR A 478 18.78 10.27 -27.87
C THR A 478 18.61 11.52 -27.02
N ARG A 479 17.97 11.38 -25.86
CA ARG A 479 17.68 12.46 -24.93
C ARG A 479 18.98 12.98 -24.31
N ASN A 480 19.80 13.65 -25.11
CA ASN A 480 20.91 14.45 -24.64
C ASN A 480 20.31 15.56 -23.79
N SER A 481 20.78 15.64 -22.55
CA SER A 481 20.28 16.48 -21.46
C SER A 481 20.41 18.00 -21.67
N ARG A 482 20.41 18.48 -22.92
CA ARG A 482 20.59 19.90 -23.29
C ARG A 482 19.88 20.32 -24.60
N ILE A 483 18.67 19.82 -24.88
CA ILE A 483 17.90 20.37 -26.02
C ILE A 483 16.84 21.35 -25.49
N ASN A 484 16.92 22.55 -26.06
CA ASN A 484 16.27 23.79 -25.66
C ASN A 484 14.74 23.68 -25.67
N ARG A 485 14.10 24.30 -24.68
CA ARG A 485 12.68 24.19 -24.29
C ARG A 485 11.65 24.74 -25.30
N SER A 486 11.98 24.93 -26.57
CA SER A 486 11.21 25.85 -27.43
C SER A 486 10.65 25.30 -28.73
N VAL A 487 10.75 24.00 -29.06
CA VAL A 487 10.09 23.49 -30.28
C VAL A 487 9.78 22.00 -30.16
N ILE A 488 8.54 21.64 -29.79
CA ILE A 488 7.85 20.46 -30.37
C ILE A 488 6.34 20.83 -30.41
N TRP A 489 5.90 21.26 -31.58
CA TRP A 489 4.50 21.31 -31.98
C TRP A 489 4.19 20.04 -32.77
N ILE A 490 2.99 19.48 -32.51
CA ILE A 490 2.11 18.71 -33.41
C ILE A 490 2.78 17.53 -34.15
N ILE A 491 2.39 16.32 -33.77
CA ILE A 491 1.46 15.44 -34.52
C ILE A 491 0.63 14.68 -33.49
#